data_AF-A0A2I3RQG8-F1
#
_entry.id   AF-A0A2I3RQG8-F1
#
_cell.length_a   1.000
_cell.length_b   1.000
_cell.length_c   1.000
_cell.angle_alpha   90.00
_cell.angle_beta   90.00
_cell.angle_gamma   90.00
#
_symmetry.space_group_name_H-M   'P 1'
#
loop_
_entity.id
_entity.type
_entity.pdbx_description
1 polymer ?
#
loop_
_entity_poly.entity_id
_entity_poly.type
_entity_poly.pdbx_seq_one_letter_code
_entity_poly.pdbx_strand_id
1 'polypeptide(L)'
;MGCCYSSENEDSDQDREERKLLLDPSSPPTKALNGAEPNYHSLPSARTDEQALLSSILAKTAWVRAPLSILKARIEGTSTRLAVLSSSLTHWKKLPPLPSLTSQPHQVLASEPIPFSDLQQVSRIAAYAYSALSQIRVDAKEELVVQFGIP
;
A
#
# COMPACT_ATOMS: atom_id res chain seq x y z
N MET A 1 -8.19 9.55 59.23
CA MET A 1 -8.65 8.18 58.94
C MET A 1 -8.53 8.04 57.44
N GLY A 2 -7.52 7.45 56.82
CA GLY A 2 -6.59 6.36 57.15
C GLY A 2 -6.24 5.77 55.78
N CYS A 3 -4.95 5.60 55.51
CA CYS A 3 -4.30 5.32 54.22
C CYS A 3 -4.72 4.00 53.54
N CYS A 4 -4.45 3.89 52.22
CA CYS A 4 -3.85 2.75 51.50
C CYS A 4 -3.40 3.23 50.09
N TYR A 5 -2.14 3.63 49.82
CA TYR A 5 -0.89 2.85 49.56
C TYR A 5 -0.84 2.23 48.14
N SER A 6 0.18 2.36 47.27
CA SER A 6 1.39 3.19 47.18
C SER A 6 1.95 3.16 45.75
N SER A 7 2.65 4.22 45.39
CA SER A 7 3.56 4.37 44.26
C SER A 7 4.79 3.46 44.37
N GLU A 8 5.15 2.82 43.27
CA GLU A 8 6.40 2.09 43.06
C GLU A 8 7.35 2.99 42.24
N ASN A 9 8.41 3.51 42.86
CA ASN A 9 9.55 4.14 42.18
C ASN A 9 10.82 4.04 43.06
N GLU A 10 11.97 3.86 42.39
CA GLU A 10 13.39 4.06 42.81
C GLU A 10 14.01 2.94 43.67
N ASP A 11 14.94 2.12 43.15
CA ASP A 11 16.34 2.36 42.72
C ASP A 11 17.31 2.65 43.88
N SER A 12 18.49 2.00 43.83
CA SER A 12 19.68 2.11 44.70
C SER A 12 19.87 1.00 45.77
N ASP A 13 20.90 0.16 45.56
CA ASP A 13 22.18 0.20 46.30
C ASP A 13 22.93 -1.15 46.17
N GLN A 14 24.06 -1.20 45.45
CA GLN A 14 25.43 -0.92 45.95
C GLN A 14 25.96 -2.16 46.70
N ASP A 15 26.90 -2.93 46.15
CA ASP A 15 28.36 -2.78 46.27
C ASP A 15 28.90 -4.19 45.88
N ARG A 16 30.08 -4.49 45.33
CA ARG A 16 31.41 -3.96 45.56
C ARG A 16 32.37 -4.84 44.74
N GLU A 17 33.45 -4.23 44.27
CA GLU A 17 34.78 -4.84 44.11
C GLU A 17 35.14 -5.79 42.93
N GLU A 18 36.32 -5.47 42.37
CA GLU A 18 37.23 -6.25 41.50
C GLU A 18 37.02 -6.20 39.97
N ARG A 19 37.65 -5.25 39.26
CA ARG A 19 39.07 -5.24 38.85
C ARG A 19 39.50 -6.45 38.00
N LYS A 20 39.68 -6.25 36.69
CA LYS A 20 40.91 -6.50 35.88
C LYS A 20 40.52 -6.65 34.39
N LEU A 21 40.97 -5.77 33.47
CA LEU A 21 42.31 -5.73 32.84
C LEU A 21 42.48 -6.95 31.89
N LEU A 22 42.92 -6.86 30.62
CA LEU A 22 44.06 -6.11 30.09
C LEU A 22 44.23 -6.41 28.57
N LEU A 23 44.76 -5.44 27.82
CA LEU A 23 45.59 -5.55 26.60
C LEU A 23 44.94 -5.52 25.20
N ASP A 24 45.19 -4.39 24.53
CA ASP A 24 45.47 -4.28 23.09
C ASP A 24 46.60 -5.26 22.68
N PRO A 25 46.50 -5.90 21.50
CA PRO A 25 47.53 -5.59 20.51
C PRO A 25 47.02 -5.57 19.05
N SER A 26 47.27 -4.45 18.39
CA SER A 26 48.11 -4.35 17.17
C SER A 26 48.75 -5.66 16.66
N SER A 27 48.53 -5.90 15.35
CA SER A 27 49.32 -6.70 14.38
C SER A 27 48.90 -8.16 14.08
N PRO A 28 48.92 -8.58 12.79
CA PRO A 28 48.61 -9.94 12.35
C PRO A 28 49.88 -10.82 12.31
N PRO A 29 49.76 -12.16 12.46
CA PRO A 29 50.87 -13.04 12.13
C PRO A 29 50.85 -13.35 10.62
N THR A 30 51.58 -12.57 9.85
CA THR A 30 52.13 -13.00 8.55
C THR A 30 53.15 -14.12 8.75
N LYS A 31 52.86 -15.32 8.24
CA LYS A 31 53.68 -16.04 7.22
C LYS A 31 53.38 -17.55 7.18
N ALA A 32 52.86 -17.99 6.04
CA ALA A 32 53.30 -19.16 5.27
C ALA A 32 52.82 -18.90 3.84
N LEU A 33 53.57 -18.19 3.00
CA LEU A 33 54.62 -18.66 2.10
C LEU A 33 54.16 -19.82 1.17
N ASN A 34 53.93 -19.42 -0.09
CA ASN A 34 54.01 -20.18 -1.36
C ASN A 34 52.83 -21.06 -1.81
N GLY A 35 52.36 -20.78 -3.03
CA GLY A 35 51.59 -21.70 -3.87
C GLY A 35 50.92 -20.97 -5.03
N ALA A 36 51.44 -21.14 -6.25
CA ALA A 36 51.08 -20.44 -7.48
C ALA A 36 49.63 -20.64 -7.95
N GLU A 37 49.05 -19.59 -8.55
CA GLU A 37 48.61 -19.53 -9.97
C GLU A 37 47.63 -18.33 -10.17
N PRO A 38 47.83 -17.46 -11.18
CA PRO A 38 46.87 -16.43 -11.53
C PRO A 38 45.80 -17.01 -12.45
N ASN A 39 44.60 -17.30 -11.91
CA ASN A 39 43.48 -17.75 -12.73
C ASN A 39 42.81 -16.57 -13.45
N TYR A 40 43.27 -16.32 -14.67
CA TYR A 40 42.65 -15.43 -15.64
C TYR A 40 41.32 -15.99 -16.14
N HIS A 41 40.21 -15.79 -15.41
CA HIS A 41 38.87 -15.73 -16.01
C HIS A 41 37.88 -15.07 -15.04
N SER A 42 37.74 -13.75 -15.10
CA SER A 42 36.61 -13.04 -14.50
C SER A 42 36.28 -11.83 -15.34
N LEU A 43 35.48 -12.06 -16.39
CA LEU A 43 34.82 -11.00 -17.16
C LEU A 43 34.00 -10.13 -16.20
N PRO A 44 34.30 -8.82 -16.05
CA PRO A 44 33.49 -7.90 -15.27
C PRO A 44 32.63 -7.09 -16.22
N SER A 45 31.43 -7.56 -16.56
CA SER A 45 30.41 -6.68 -17.18
C SER A 45 28.99 -7.26 -17.17
N ALA A 46 28.82 -8.57 -17.40
CA ALA A 46 27.49 -9.18 -17.53
C ALA A 46 26.89 -9.70 -16.21
N ARG A 47 27.71 -10.03 -15.21
CA ARG A 47 27.22 -10.59 -13.92
C ARG A 47 26.50 -9.57 -13.04
N THR A 48 26.78 -8.28 -13.24
CA THR A 48 26.21 -7.21 -12.42
C THR A 48 24.71 -7.05 -12.68
N ASP A 49 24.27 -7.26 -13.93
CA ASP A 49 22.86 -7.15 -14.31
C ASP A 49 22.03 -8.32 -13.78
N GLU A 50 22.52 -9.56 -13.93
CA GLU A 50 21.86 -10.74 -13.34
C GLU A 50 21.80 -10.68 -11.81
N GLN A 51 22.87 -10.21 -11.17
CA GLN A 51 22.89 -10.02 -9.72
C GLN A 51 21.96 -8.88 -9.28
N ALA A 52 21.83 -7.82 -10.08
CA ALA A 52 20.88 -6.74 -9.83
C ALA A 52 19.43 -7.20 -10.03
N LEU A 53 19.16 -8.04 -11.03
CA LEU A 53 17.87 -8.66 -11.26
C LEU A 53 17.47 -9.56 -10.08
N LEU A 54 18.36 -10.42 -9.61
CA LEU A 54 18.13 -11.25 -8.43
C LEU A 54 17.91 -10.39 -7.16
N SER A 55 18.69 -9.32 -7.00
CA SER A 55 18.51 -8.37 -5.88
C SER A 55 17.16 -7.65 -5.96
N SER A 56 16.70 -7.30 -7.17
CA SER A 56 15.38 -6.72 -7.42
C SER A 56 14.25 -7.71 -7.13
N ILE A 57 14.40 -8.97 -7.53
CA ILE A 57 13.45 -10.05 -7.20
C ILE A 57 13.35 -10.25 -5.69
N LEU A 58 14.49 -10.31 -4.99
CA LEU A 58 14.53 -10.44 -3.53
C LEU A 58 13.90 -9.24 -2.84
N ALA A 59 14.21 -8.01 -3.27
CA ALA A 59 13.60 -6.80 -2.74
C ALA A 59 12.07 -6.81 -2.97
N LYS A 60 11.61 -7.06 -4.20
CA LYS A 60 10.18 -7.13 -4.52
C LYS A 60 9.45 -8.21 -3.71
N THR A 61 10.07 -9.37 -3.54
CA THR A 61 9.52 -10.46 -2.72
C THR A 61 9.48 -10.10 -1.23
N ALA A 62 10.52 -9.46 -0.71
CA ALA A 62 10.58 -8.98 0.67
C ALA A 62 9.49 -7.95 0.97
N TRP A 63 9.14 -7.10 -0.01
CA TRP A 63 8.02 -6.17 0.09
C TRP A 63 6.66 -6.88 0.15
N VAL A 64 6.42 -7.85 -0.73
CA VAL A 64 5.15 -8.62 -0.74
C VAL A 64 4.99 -9.45 0.53
N ARG A 65 6.09 -9.98 1.08
CA ARG A 65 6.11 -10.78 2.32
C ARG A 65 6.44 -9.94 3.56
N ALA A 66 6.36 -8.62 3.50
CA ALA A 66 6.73 -7.79 4.65
C ALA A 66 5.90 -8.21 5.87
N PRO A 67 6.53 -8.44 7.04
CA PRO A 67 5.81 -8.81 8.24
C PRO A 67 4.85 -7.68 8.63
N LEU A 68 3.69 -8.06 9.18
CA LEU A 68 2.62 -7.14 9.55
C LEU A 68 3.09 -6.00 10.47
N SER A 69 4.10 -6.24 11.31
CA SER A 69 4.70 -5.23 12.21
C SER A 69 5.38 -4.09 11.45
N ILE A 70 6.12 -4.38 10.36
CA ILE A 70 6.76 -3.36 9.53
C ILE A 70 5.71 -2.54 8.79
N LEU A 71 4.66 -3.20 8.29
CA LEU A 71 3.54 -2.50 7.67
C LEU A 71 2.81 -1.60 8.67
N LYS A 72 2.56 -2.08 9.90
CA LYS A 72 1.93 -1.31 10.97
C LYS A 72 2.76 -0.09 11.37
N ALA A 73 4.07 -0.25 11.57
CA ALA A 73 4.97 0.87 11.87
C ALA A 73 4.98 1.93 10.74
N ARG A 74 4.92 1.48 9.48
CA ARG A 74 4.79 2.40 8.34
C ARG A 74 3.43 3.13 8.35
N ILE A 75 2.34 2.44 8.63
CA ILE A 75 1.00 3.03 8.74
C ILE A 75 0.97 4.09 9.86
N GLU A 76 1.50 3.78 11.03
CA GLU A 76 1.61 4.72 12.15
C GLU A 76 2.44 5.95 11.79
N GLY A 77 3.61 5.74 11.15
CA GLY A 77 4.43 6.84 10.65
C GLY A 77 3.73 7.71 9.60
N THR A 78 2.93 7.12 8.71
CA THR A 78 2.11 7.88 7.76
C THR A 78 0.96 8.62 8.44
N SER A 79 0.35 8.06 9.48
CA SER A 79 -0.72 8.70 10.27
C SER A 79 -0.22 9.98 10.94
N THR A 80 0.94 9.93 11.60
CA THR A 80 1.55 11.10 12.24
C THR A 80 1.89 12.19 11.23
N ARG A 81 2.47 11.82 10.08
CA ARG A 81 2.75 12.77 9.00
C ARG A 81 1.46 13.38 8.42
N LEU A 82 0.42 12.57 8.25
CA LEU A 82 -0.88 13.01 7.76
C LEU A 82 -1.56 13.98 8.74
N ALA A 83 -1.42 13.79 10.05
CA ALA A 83 -1.95 14.73 11.05
C ALA A 83 -1.31 16.13 10.91
N VAL A 84 0.01 16.20 10.70
CA VAL A 84 0.74 17.46 10.47
C VAL A 84 0.35 18.12 9.14
N LEU A 85 0.19 17.32 8.08
CA LEU A 85 -0.27 17.84 6.79
C LEU A 85 -1.72 18.33 6.86
N SER A 86 -2.59 17.63 7.58
CA SER A 86 -4.00 17.99 7.76
C SER A 86 -4.17 19.32 8.48
N SER A 87 -3.33 19.61 9.49
CA SER A 87 -3.39 20.88 10.22
C SER A 87 -3.01 22.08 9.34
N SER A 88 -2.00 21.90 8.46
CA SER A 88 -1.52 22.92 7.51
C SER A 88 -2.40 23.05 6.25
N LEU A 89 -3.23 22.06 5.94
CA LEU A 89 -4.12 22.09 4.77
C LEU A 89 -5.27 23.08 5.00
N THR A 90 -5.46 24.04 4.08
CA THR A 90 -6.51 25.06 4.22
C THR A 90 -7.79 24.72 3.44
N HIS A 91 -7.64 24.05 2.29
CA HIS A 91 -8.71 23.95 1.31
C HIS A 91 -9.64 22.72 1.41
N TRP A 92 -9.26 21.63 2.10
CA TRP A 92 -10.04 20.36 2.16
C TRP A 92 -10.56 20.05 3.57
N LYS A 93 -10.68 21.07 4.42
CA LYS A 93 -11.15 20.93 5.80
C LYS A 93 -12.66 20.77 5.92
N LYS A 94 -13.39 21.27 4.93
CA LYS A 94 -14.85 21.23 4.88
C LYS A 94 -15.28 20.84 3.48
N LEU A 95 -16.40 20.12 3.39
CA LEU A 95 -17.08 19.93 2.12
C LEU A 95 -17.47 21.31 1.55
N PRO A 96 -17.16 21.59 0.28
CA PRO A 96 -17.63 22.80 -0.38
C PRO A 96 -19.15 22.90 -0.27
N PRO A 97 -19.71 24.11 -0.07
CA PRO A 97 -21.15 24.29 -0.12
C PRO A 97 -21.70 23.98 -1.51
N LEU A 98 -23.00 23.69 -1.60
CA LEU A 98 -23.67 23.54 -2.89
C LEU A 98 -23.53 24.85 -3.70
N PRO A 99 -23.30 24.76 -5.02
CA PRO A 99 -23.21 25.93 -5.86
C PRO A 99 -24.57 26.64 -5.95
N SER A 100 -24.55 27.97 -5.92
CA SER A 100 -25.76 28.76 -6.20
C SER A 100 -26.06 28.71 -7.70
N LEU A 101 -27.19 28.11 -8.07
CA LEU A 101 -27.59 27.94 -9.47
C LEU A 101 -28.35 29.16 -10.02
N THR A 102 -29.03 29.91 -9.16
CA THR A 102 -29.81 31.09 -9.54
C THR A 102 -29.97 32.05 -8.36
N SER A 103 -30.03 33.35 -8.63
CA SER A 103 -30.40 34.37 -7.65
C SER A 103 -31.91 34.60 -7.55
N GLN A 104 -32.71 34.02 -8.46
CA GLN A 104 -34.17 34.17 -8.53
C GLN A 104 -34.87 32.80 -8.57
N PRO A 105 -34.89 32.05 -7.44
CA PRO A 105 -35.41 30.69 -7.41
C PRO A 105 -36.90 30.62 -7.78
N HIS A 106 -37.71 31.58 -7.34
CA HIS A 106 -39.14 31.61 -7.66
C HIS A 106 -39.41 31.79 -9.16
N GLN A 107 -38.61 32.60 -9.85
CA GLN A 107 -38.75 32.80 -11.29
C GLN A 107 -38.39 31.53 -12.06
N VAL A 108 -37.27 30.89 -11.70
CA VAL A 108 -36.83 29.65 -12.37
C VAL A 108 -37.84 28.52 -12.15
N LEU A 109 -38.37 28.37 -10.92
CA LEU A 109 -39.36 27.33 -10.62
C LEU A 109 -40.74 27.58 -11.25
N ALA A 110 -41.07 28.83 -11.56
CA ALA A 110 -42.30 29.21 -12.26
C ALA A 110 -42.11 29.30 -13.80
N SER A 111 -40.91 28.99 -14.31
CA SER A 111 -40.65 28.97 -15.74
C SER A 111 -41.37 27.82 -16.43
N GLU A 112 -41.39 27.87 -17.77
CA GLU A 112 -42.03 26.83 -18.57
C GLU A 112 -41.42 25.45 -18.25
N PRO A 113 -42.25 24.43 -17.95
CA PRO A 113 -41.75 23.10 -17.65
C PRO A 113 -41.17 22.44 -18.91
N ILE A 114 -40.40 21.37 -18.71
CA ILE A 114 -39.85 20.58 -19.81
C ILE A 114 -40.99 20.04 -20.70
N PRO A 115 -40.93 20.23 -22.04
CA PRO A 115 -41.95 19.73 -22.95
C PRO A 115 -42.15 18.21 -22.84
N PHE A 116 -43.41 17.76 -22.90
CA PHE A 116 -43.73 16.33 -22.79
C PHE A 116 -43.14 15.50 -23.95
N SER A 117 -42.94 16.10 -25.13
CA SER A 117 -42.26 15.46 -26.27
C SER A 117 -40.88 14.92 -25.90
N ASP A 118 -40.13 15.69 -25.11
CA ASP A 118 -38.76 15.39 -24.73
C ASP A 118 -38.74 14.21 -23.75
N LEU A 119 -39.67 14.21 -22.78
CA LEU A 119 -39.85 13.10 -21.85
C LEU A 119 -40.20 11.80 -22.57
N GLN A 120 -41.11 11.86 -23.54
CA GLN A 120 -41.45 10.71 -24.37
C GLN A 120 -40.27 10.23 -25.21
N GLN A 121 -39.51 11.15 -25.81
CA GLN A 121 -38.35 10.82 -26.61
C GLN A 121 -37.28 10.13 -25.76
N VAL A 122 -36.91 10.69 -24.60
CA VAL A 122 -35.91 10.11 -23.69
C VAL A 122 -36.38 8.75 -23.19
N SER A 123 -37.66 8.60 -22.85
CA SER A 123 -38.23 7.32 -22.41
C SER A 123 -38.15 6.26 -23.51
N ARG A 124 -38.44 6.61 -24.77
CA ARG A 124 -38.24 5.71 -25.91
C ARG A 124 -36.77 5.30 -26.05
N ILE A 125 -35.85 6.27 -26.03
CA ILE A 125 -34.40 6.00 -26.12
C ILE A 125 -33.96 5.04 -25.02
N ALA A 126 -34.38 5.27 -23.77
CA ALA A 126 -34.05 4.41 -22.65
C ALA A 126 -34.59 2.98 -22.83
N ALA A 127 -35.85 2.83 -23.29
CA ALA A 127 -36.45 1.52 -23.56
C ALA A 127 -35.72 0.77 -24.69
N TYR A 128 -35.32 1.47 -25.75
CA TYR A 128 -34.53 0.89 -26.83
C TYR A 128 -33.14 0.44 -26.35
N ALA A 129 -32.45 1.28 -25.59
CA ALA A 129 -31.15 0.94 -25.01
C ALA A 129 -31.26 -0.29 -24.08
N TYR A 130 -32.28 -0.32 -23.22
CA TYR A 130 -32.55 -1.46 -22.34
C TYR A 130 -32.85 -2.74 -23.13
N SER A 131 -33.62 -2.64 -24.22
CA SER A 131 -33.92 -3.77 -25.09
C SER A 131 -32.67 -4.33 -25.77
N ALA A 132 -31.72 -3.46 -26.15
CA ALA A 132 -30.45 -3.88 -26.72
C ALA A 132 -29.56 -4.66 -25.74
N LEU A 133 -29.68 -4.42 -24.42
CA LEU A 133 -28.95 -5.20 -23.41
C LEU A 133 -29.31 -6.68 -23.47
N SER A 134 -30.52 -7.02 -23.92
CA SER A 134 -30.92 -8.42 -24.13
C SER A 134 -30.04 -9.13 -25.17
N GLN A 135 -29.36 -8.42 -26.07
CA GLN A 135 -28.46 -9.01 -27.06
C GLN A 135 -27.08 -9.36 -26.45
N ILE A 136 -26.79 -8.91 -25.23
CA ILE A 136 -25.58 -9.28 -24.49
C ILE A 136 -25.82 -10.67 -23.89
N ARG A 137 -25.73 -11.69 -24.74
CA ARG A 137 -25.82 -13.10 -24.38
C ARG A 137 -24.86 -13.92 -25.25
N VAL A 138 -24.50 -15.10 -24.76
CA VAL A 138 -23.74 -16.07 -25.55
C VAL A 138 -24.75 -16.96 -26.27
N ASP A 139 -24.70 -16.98 -27.60
CA ASP A 139 -25.44 -17.94 -28.40
C ASP A 139 -24.79 -19.32 -28.26
N ALA A 140 -25.48 -20.28 -27.66
CA ALA A 140 -25.02 -21.66 -27.61
C ALA A 140 -24.96 -22.25 -29.02
N LYS A 141 -23.76 -22.67 -29.47
CA LYS A 141 -23.55 -23.33 -30.77
C LYS A 141 -23.33 -24.83 -30.65
N GLU A 142 -22.71 -25.27 -29.56
CA GLU A 142 -22.36 -26.67 -29.31
C GLU A 142 -22.59 -27.00 -27.84
N GLU A 143 -22.78 -28.29 -27.54
CA GLU A 143 -22.93 -28.77 -26.17
C GLU A 143 -21.57 -28.76 -25.47
N LEU A 144 -21.49 -28.03 -24.35
CA LEU A 144 -20.25 -27.94 -23.58
C LEU A 144 -20.02 -29.16 -22.67
N VAL A 145 -21.04 -29.98 -22.44
CA VAL A 145 -21.01 -31.12 -21.53
C VAL A 145 -21.70 -32.30 -22.19
N VAL A 146 -20.94 -33.31 -22.58
CA VAL A 146 -21.50 -34.56 -23.12
C VAL A 146 -21.60 -35.59 -22.01
N GLN A 147 -22.76 -36.24 -21.89
CA GLN A 147 -22.95 -37.32 -20.92
C GLN A 147 -22.52 -38.66 -21.52
N PHE A 148 -21.48 -39.26 -20.96
CA PHE A 148 -21.05 -40.59 -21.34
C PHE A 148 -21.91 -41.65 -20.64
N GLY A 149 -22.79 -42.31 -21.40
CA GLY A 149 -23.49 -43.51 -20.96
C GLY A 149 -22.67 -44.77 -21.22
N ILE A 150 -22.80 -45.76 -20.35
CA ILE A 150 -22.26 -47.12 -20.56
C ILE A 150 -23.31 -47.90 -21.39
N PRO A 151 -22.92 -48.65 -22.43
CA PRO A 151 -23.83 -49.39 -23.32
C PRO A 151 -24.65 -50.48 -22.62
#